data_AF-A0A2C6C9E2-F1
#
_entry.id   AF-A0A2C6C9E2-F1
#
_cell.length_a   1.000
_cell.length_b   1.000
_cell.length_c   1.000
_cell.angle_alpha   90.00
_cell.angle_beta   90.00
_cell.angle_gamma   90.00
#
_symmetry.space_group_name_H-M   'P 1'
#
loop_
_entity.id
_entity.type
_entity.pdbx_description
1 polymer ?
#
loop_
_entity_poly.entity_id
_entity_poly.type
_entity_poly.pdbx_seq_one_letter_code
_entity_poly.pdbx_strand_id
1 'polypeptide(L)'
;MGFFFFGFYDRENKIQILNIIYIVCFIFYILIMILKFLSPKTEYEIFYKDNKPKVVITTYEDKYLIMDCDYDKEQNQLTTIYTKNYEFIDINQAKEINYINLSKEPIIEKNKPKNNI
;
A
#
# COMPACT_ATOMS: atom_id res chain seq x y z
N MET A 1 39.70 43.95 20.55
CA MET A 1 39.49 42.48 20.48
C MET A 1 38.07 42.02 20.81
N GLY A 2 37.15 42.86 21.33
CA GLY A 2 35.77 42.44 21.67
C GLY A 2 34.77 42.33 20.50
N PHE A 3 34.95 43.11 19.42
CA PHE A 3 34.00 43.14 18.29
C PHE A 3 34.11 41.95 17.32
N PHE A 4 35.29 41.31 17.24
CA PHE A 4 35.48 40.14 16.38
C PHE A 4 34.79 38.90 16.96
N PHE A 5 34.81 38.70 18.29
CA PHE A 5 34.15 37.56 18.93
C PHE A 5 32.62 37.57 18.80
N PHE A 6 31.98 38.75 18.85
CA PHE A 6 30.53 38.87 18.70
C PHE A 6 30.04 38.47 17.30
N GLY A 7 30.81 38.81 16.26
CA GLY A 7 30.47 38.48 14.86
C GLY A 7 30.65 37.00 14.51
N PHE A 8 31.52 36.26 15.22
CA PHE A 8 31.63 34.81 15.07
C PHE A 8 30.56 34.08 15.90
N TYR A 9 30.27 34.54 17.12
CA TYR A 9 29.22 33.98 17.98
C TYR A 9 27.84 34.03 17.32
N ASP A 10 27.48 35.15 16.70
CA ASP A 10 26.20 35.31 15.99
C ASP A 10 26.12 34.41 14.73
N ARG A 11 27.25 34.23 14.02
CA ARG A 11 27.33 33.40 12.81
C ARG A 11 27.25 31.90 13.13
N GLU A 12 27.91 31.46 14.20
CA GLU A 12 27.85 30.09 14.71
C GLU A 12 26.44 29.75 15.22
N ASN A 13 25.80 30.65 15.98
CA ASN A 13 24.40 30.47 16.40
C ASN A 13 23.45 30.38 15.20
N LYS A 14 23.66 31.19 14.16
CA LYS A 14 22.85 31.14 12.93
C LYS A 14 23.00 29.81 12.20
N ILE A 15 24.22 29.27 12.11
CA ILE A 15 24.51 27.95 11.51
C ILE A 15 23.89 26.83 12.35
N GLN A 16 23.97 26.92 13.69
CA GLN A 16 23.33 25.96 14.60
C GLN A 16 21.80 25.98 14.44
N ILE A 17 21.18 27.16 14.35
CA ILE A 17 19.73 27.30 14.11
C ILE A 17 19.34 26.70 12.76
N LEU A 18 20.10 26.99 11.69
CA LEU A 18 19.89 26.41 10.36
C LEU A 18 19.99 24.87 10.38
N ASN A 19 20.97 24.32 11.10
CA ASN A 19 21.11 22.88 11.27
C ASN A 19 19.94 22.26 12.04
N ILE A 20 19.46 22.92 13.10
CA ILE A 20 18.28 22.46 13.85
C ILE A 20 17.04 22.46 12.95
N ILE A 21 16.81 23.53 12.19
CA ILE A 21 15.69 23.61 11.22
C ILE A 21 15.80 22.47 10.20
N TYR A 22 17.00 22.24 9.65
CA TYR A 22 17.24 21.16 8.69
C TYR A 22 16.90 19.78 9.28
N ILE A 23 17.36 19.49 10.50
CA ILE A 23 17.07 18.23 11.20
C ILE A 23 15.56 18.08 11.42
N VAL A 24 14.88 19.14 11.86
CA VAL A 24 13.42 19.11 12.06
C VAL A 24 12.69 18.84 10.73
N CYS A 25 13.05 19.54 9.65
CA CYS A 25 12.49 19.29 8.32
C CYS A 25 12.75 17.85 7.84
N PHE A 26 13.94 17.31 8.10
CA PHE A 26 14.29 15.94 7.76
C PHE A 26 13.42 14.92 8.52
N ILE A 27 13.21 15.12 9.83
CA ILE A 27 12.33 14.26 10.64
C ILE A 27 10.89 14.30 10.11
N PHE A 28 10.35 15.49 9.80
CA PHE A 28 9.02 15.62 9.21
C PHE A 28 8.92 14.92 7.85
N TYR A 29 9.96 15.02 7.02
CA TYR A 29 10.02 14.32 5.74
C TYR A 29 9.93 12.80 5.92
N ILE A 30 10.72 12.23 6.85
CA ILE A 30 10.67 10.79 7.17
C ILE A 30 9.29 10.39 7.69
N LEU A 31 8.68 11.20 8.56
CA LEU A 31 7.34 10.94 9.09
C LEU A 31 6.28 10.88 7.97
N ILE A 32 6.31 11.83 7.04
CA ILE A 32 5.40 11.86 5.89
C ILE A 32 5.60 10.65 4.99
N MET A 33 6.84 10.23 4.76
CA MET A 33 7.14 9.04 3.96
C MET A 33 6.59 7.77 4.63
N ILE A 34 6.78 7.60 5.93
CA ILE A 34 6.23 6.46 6.69
C ILE A 34 4.70 6.43 6.60
N LEU A 35 4.04 7.59 6.72
CA LEU A 35 2.58 7.67 6.62
C LEU A 35 2.06 7.25 5.24
N LYS A 36 2.77 7.59 4.16
CA LYS A 36 2.44 7.13 2.80
C LYS A 36 2.58 5.63 2.64
N PHE A 37 3.59 5.00 3.25
CA PHE A 37 3.76 3.54 3.19
C PHE A 37 2.72 2.77 4.01
N LEU A 38 2.20 3.36 5.09
CA LEU A 38 1.12 2.80 5.90
C LEU A 38 -0.27 3.00 5.25
N SER A 39 -0.35 3.79 4.18
CA SER A 39 -1.62 4.03 3.51
C SER A 39 -2.11 2.72 2.89
N PRO A 40 -3.34 2.30 3.18
CA PRO A 40 -3.81 1.01 2.73
C PRO A 40 -3.95 0.94 1.21
N LYS A 41 -3.72 -0.24 0.65
CA LYS A 41 -3.98 -0.50 -0.76
C LYS A 41 -5.50 -0.53 -0.97
N THR A 42 -6.04 0.45 -1.69
CA THR A 42 -7.47 0.51 -2.04
C THR A 42 -7.73 0.02 -3.46
N GLU A 43 -6.67 -0.21 -4.23
CA GLU A 43 -6.74 -0.53 -5.66
C GLU A 43 -6.45 -2.01 -5.89
N TYR A 44 -7.38 -2.70 -6.55
CA TYR A 44 -7.30 -4.13 -6.77
C TYR A 44 -7.69 -4.49 -8.19
N GLU A 45 -7.06 -5.53 -8.71
CA GLU A 45 -7.39 -6.14 -9.99
C GLU A 45 -8.17 -7.44 -9.73
N ILE A 46 -9.36 -7.56 -10.33
CA ILE A 46 -10.25 -8.71 -10.13
C ILE A 46 -10.65 -9.28 -11.49
N PHE A 47 -10.67 -10.60 -11.57
CA PHE A 47 -11.17 -11.31 -12.75
C PHE A 47 -11.95 -12.56 -12.31
N TYR A 48 -12.64 -13.18 -13.26
CA TYR A 48 -13.38 -14.42 -13.00
C TYR A 48 -12.62 -15.61 -13.58
N LYS A 49 -12.41 -16.64 -12.75
CA LYS A 49 -11.90 -17.95 -13.14
C LYS A 49 -12.87 -19.00 -12.64
N ASP A 50 -13.34 -19.89 -13.52
CA ASP A 50 -14.32 -20.93 -13.19
C ASP A 50 -15.59 -20.40 -12.49
N ASN A 51 -16.13 -19.28 -12.99
CA ASN A 51 -17.27 -18.54 -12.42
C ASN A 51 -17.08 -18.05 -10.97
N LYS A 52 -15.85 -17.99 -10.47
CA LYS A 52 -15.52 -17.46 -9.16
C LYS A 52 -14.63 -16.22 -9.28
N PRO A 53 -14.89 -15.17 -8.47
CA PRO A 53 -14.03 -13.99 -8.47
C PRO A 53 -12.68 -14.34 -7.86
N LYS A 54 -11.63 -13.81 -8.48
CA LYS A 54 -10.23 -13.93 -8.07
C LYS A 54 -9.63 -12.54 -8.03
N VAL A 55 -8.89 -12.25 -6.97
CA VAL A 55 -8.15 -10.99 -6.83
C VAL A 55 -6.68 -11.24 -7.13
N VAL A 56 -6.07 -10.36 -7.91
CA VAL A 56 -4.62 -10.32 -8.14
C VAL A 56 -3.97 -9.57 -6.99
N ILE A 57 -3.06 -10.23 -6.29
CA ILE A 57 -2.33 -9.65 -5.17
C ILE A 57 -1.08 -8.95 -5.67
N THR A 58 -0.31 -9.65 -6.51
CA THR A 58 0.94 -9.17 -7.08
C THR A 58 1.31 -9.99 -8.32
N THR A 59 2.25 -9.47 -9.09
CA THR A 59 2.82 -10.10 -10.28
C THR A 59 4.25 -10.53 -9.99
N TYR A 60 4.62 -11.74 -10.41
CA TYR A 60 5.98 -12.26 -10.37
C TYR A 60 6.35 -12.78 -11.75
N GLU A 61 7.30 -12.11 -12.40
CA GLU A 61 7.67 -12.38 -13.79
C GLU A 61 6.40 -12.34 -14.68
N ASP A 62 6.08 -13.43 -15.35
CA ASP A 62 4.91 -13.57 -16.23
C ASP A 62 3.73 -14.28 -15.54
N LYS A 63 3.68 -14.24 -14.20
CA LYS A 63 2.64 -14.91 -13.41
C LYS A 63 1.95 -13.96 -12.44
N TYR A 64 0.65 -14.14 -12.28
CA TYR A 64 -0.12 -13.50 -11.21
C TYR A 64 -0.25 -14.41 -10.00
N LEU A 65 0.02 -13.86 -8.82
CA LEU A 65 -0.40 -14.45 -7.55
C LEU A 65 -1.85 -14.04 -7.29
N ILE A 66 -2.75 -15.01 -7.35
CA ILE A 66 -4.19 -14.79 -7.19
C ILE A 66 -4.69 -15.44 -5.91
N MET A 67 -5.74 -14.85 -5.34
CA MET A 67 -6.42 -15.38 -4.15
C MET A 67 -7.93 -15.44 -4.38
N ASP A 68 -8.59 -16.34 -3.66
CA ASP A 68 -10.05 -16.32 -3.55
C ASP A 68 -10.52 -15.05 -2.86
N CYS A 69 -11.60 -14.46 -3.33
CA CYS A 69 -12.23 -13.32 -2.70
C CYS A 69 -13.76 -13.40 -2.71
N ASP A 70 -14.39 -12.52 -1.96
CA ASP A 70 -15.81 -12.21 -2.08
C ASP A 70 -15.97 -10.82 -2.70
N TYR A 71 -16.53 -10.80 -3.90
CA TYR A 71 -16.70 -9.61 -4.72
C TYR A 71 -18.15 -9.50 -5.19
N ASP A 72 -18.81 -8.40 -4.84
CA ASP A 72 -20.12 -8.02 -5.33
C ASP A 72 -19.96 -7.18 -6.59
N LYS A 73 -20.37 -7.74 -7.74
CA LYS A 73 -20.28 -7.09 -9.05
C LYS A 73 -21.26 -5.93 -9.22
N GLU A 74 -22.42 -5.99 -8.57
CA GLU A 74 -23.45 -4.93 -8.67
C GLU A 74 -23.03 -3.68 -7.90
N GLN A 75 -22.40 -3.88 -6.75
CA GLN A 75 -21.90 -2.80 -5.89
C GLN A 75 -20.43 -2.45 -6.15
N ASN A 76 -19.76 -3.17 -7.06
CA ASN A 76 -18.33 -3.05 -7.35
C ASN A 76 -17.47 -3.10 -6.06
N GLN A 77 -17.82 -4.01 -5.14
CA GLN A 77 -17.27 -4.05 -3.79
C GLN A 77 -16.57 -5.37 -3.49
N LEU A 78 -15.30 -5.28 -3.11
CA LEU A 78 -14.50 -6.39 -2.58
C LEU A 78 -14.58 -6.36 -1.05
N THR A 79 -15.15 -7.39 -0.44
CA THR A 79 -15.38 -7.43 1.01
C THR A 79 -14.31 -8.22 1.75
N THR A 80 -13.92 -9.38 1.23
CA THR A 80 -12.99 -10.30 1.90
C THR A 80 -12.00 -10.92 0.92
N ILE A 81 -10.74 -11.02 1.32
CA ILE A 81 -9.67 -11.76 0.60
C ILE A 81 -9.23 -12.94 1.45
N TYR A 82 -9.21 -14.13 0.87
CA TYR A 82 -8.86 -15.37 1.55
C TYR A 82 -7.45 -15.84 1.21
N THR A 83 -6.57 -15.85 2.21
CA THR A 83 -5.12 -15.99 2.01
C THR A 83 -4.60 -17.43 1.92
N LYS A 84 -5.36 -18.44 2.34
CA LYS A 84 -4.86 -19.82 2.39
C LYS A 84 -4.74 -20.51 1.03
N ASN A 85 -5.62 -20.19 0.09
CA ASN A 85 -5.69 -20.86 -1.22
C ASN A 85 -5.13 -19.92 -2.30
N TYR A 86 -3.87 -19.53 -2.17
CA TYR A 86 -3.21 -18.76 -3.21
C TYR A 86 -2.81 -19.66 -4.38
N GLU A 87 -2.86 -19.12 -5.58
CA GLU A 87 -2.47 -19.81 -6.81
C GLU A 87 -1.60 -18.88 -7.65
N PHE A 88 -0.62 -19.44 -8.35
CA PHE A 88 0.10 -18.72 -9.41
C PHE A 88 -0.50 -19.13 -10.74
N ILE A 89 -0.95 -18.15 -11.53
CA ILE A 89 -1.41 -18.37 -12.91
C ILE A 89 -0.56 -17.58 -13.87
N ASP A 90 -0.44 -18.06 -15.11
CA ASP A 90 0.16 -17.29 -16.19
C ASP A 90 -0.72 -16.06 -16.51
N ILE A 91 -0.12 -14.91 -16.77
CA ILE A 91 -0.84 -13.66 -17.08
C ILE A 91 -1.80 -13.85 -18.27
N ASN A 92 -1.44 -14.69 -19.25
CA ASN A 92 -2.25 -14.95 -20.43
C ASN A 92 -3.54 -15.75 -20.12
N GLN A 93 -3.63 -16.38 -18.94
CA GLN A 93 -4.82 -17.08 -18.49
C GLN A 93 -5.85 -16.14 -17.86
N ALA A 94 -5.42 -14.96 -17.37
CA ALA A 94 -6.32 -13.96 -16.82
C ALA A 94 -6.96 -13.16 -17.97
N LYS A 95 -8.24 -13.40 -18.21
CA LYS A 95 -9.05 -12.66 -19.20
C LYS A 95 -9.98 -11.69 -18.48
N GLU A 96 -10.22 -10.54 -19.09
CA GLU A 96 -11.20 -9.54 -18.61
C GLU A 96 -10.91 -9.06 -17.17
N ILE A 97 -9.65 -8.70 -16.90
CA ILE A 97 -9.25 -8.11 -15.62
C ILE A 97 -9.93 -6.75 -15.46
N ASN A 98 -10.66 -6.59 -14.37
CA ASN A 98 -11.30 -5.34 -13.99
C ASN A 98 -10.50 -4.68 -12.88
N TYR A 99 -10.17 -3.42 -13.09
CA TYR A 99 -9.56 -2.58 -12.08
C TYR A 99 -10.64 -1.95 -11.20
N ILE A 100 -10.53 -2.10 -9.89
CA ILE A 100 -11.45 -1.51 -8.93
C ILE A 100 -10.71 -0.66 -7.92
N ASN A 101 -11.32 0.47 -7.55
CA ASN A 101 -10.84 1.32 -6.46
C ASN A 101 -11.90 1.31 -5.35
N LEU A 102 -11.51 0.81 -4.19
CA LEU A 102 -12.38 0.60 -3.05
C LEU A 102 -12.39 1.83 -2.14
N SER A 103 -13.57 2.21 -1.69
CA SER A 103 -13.74 3.22 -0.65
C SER A 103 -13.37 2.70 0.75
N LYS A 104 -13.27 1.38 0.92
CA LYS A 104 -12.89 0.72 2.18
C LYS A 104 -12.04 -0.52 1.91
N GLU A 105 -11.06 -0.75 2.77
CA GLU A 105 -10.23 -1.96 2.71
C GLU A 105 -11.03 -3.25 2.88
N PRO A 106 -10.68 -4.30 2.11
CA PRO A 106 -11.25 -5.62 2.31
C PRO A 106 -10.66 -6.27 3.57
N ILE A 107 -11.47 -7.12 4.20
CA ILE A 107 -11.05 -7.93 5.35
C ILE A 107 -10.12 -9.03 4.84
N ILE A 108 -8.99 -9.22 5.51
CA ILE A 108 -8.06 -10.31 5.20
C ILE A 108 -8.37 -11.49 6.12
N GLU A 109 -8.83 -12.59 5.55
CA GLU A 109 -9.13 -13.81 6.28
C GLU A 109 -8.26 -14.99 5.84
N LYS A 110 -8.05 -15.94 6.75
CA LYS A 110 -7.24 -17.13 6.44
C LYS A 110 -8.03 -18.13 5.61
N ASN A 111 -9.25 -18.46 6.01
CA ASN A 111 -10.03 -19.52 5.37
C ASN A 111 -11.33 -18.94 4.84
N LYS A 112 -11.75 -19.40 3.65
CA LYS A 112 -13.14 -19.21 3.21
C LYS A 112 -14.05 -20.03 4.13
N PRO A 113 -15.14 -19.46 4.67
CA PRO A 113 -16.09 -20.25 5.46
C PRO A 113 -16.56 -21.44 4.62
N LYS A 114 -16.47 -22.64 5.20
CA LYS A 114 -17.13 -23.81 4.61
C LYS A 114 -18.62 -23.58 4.83
N ASN A 115 -19.34 -23.17 3.78
CA ASN A 115 -20.78 -23.28 3.81
C ASN A 115 -21.10 -24.76 4.01
N ASN A 116 -21.58 -25.10 5.20
CA ASN A 116 -22.17 -26.41 5.47
C ASN A 116 -23.46 -26.45 4.64
N ILE A 117 -23.38 -27.10 3.48
CA ILE A 117 -24.54 -27.53 2.69
C ILE A 117 -25.05 -28.82 3.31
#